data_AF-A0A3B0ZNY9-F1
#
_entry.id   AF-A0A3B0ZNY9-F1
#
_cell.length_a   1.000
_cell.length_b   1.000
_cell.length_c   1.000
_cell.angle_alpha   90.00
_cell.angle_beta   90.00
_cell.angle_gamma   90.00
#
_symmetry.space_group_name_H-M   'P 1'
#
loop_
_entity.id
_entity.type
_entity.pdbx_description
1 polymer ?
#
loop_
_entity_poly.entity_id
_entity_poly.type
_entity_poly.pdbx_seq_one_letter_code
_entity_poly.pdbx_strand_id
1 'polypeptide(L)'
;MGGESTLIRSIAISDQAILISEDQWLKSLYNAEIQSITNYSQYSLRLRSIMKSHVQEILKRGNSVVMDFPANTIEQRNWFRDIYSENGFPHKLNYLEVSEAWCLVQINNRRQDNPKSLHFDGAEVFHLITRHFRTQKIMKALN
;
A
#
# COMPACT_ATOMS: atom_id res chain seq x y z
N MET A 1 1.86 6.42 -5.39
CA MET A 1 1.84 7.76 -6.04
C MET A 1 2.96 8.63 -5.44
N GLY A 2 3.49 9.64 -6.15
CA GLY A 2 4.82 10.24 -5.87
C GLY A 2 5.07 10.89 -4.49
N GLY A 3 4.05 11.17 -3.68
CA GLY A 3 4.22 11.75 -2.33
C GLY A 3 4.05 10.74 -1.19
N GLU A 4 3.36 9.64 -1.46
CA GLU A 4 3.01 8.62 -0.48
C GLU A 4 4.25 7.83 -0.05
N SER A 5 5.08 7.40 -1.00
CA SER A 5 6.30 6.65 -0.70
C SER A 5 7.34 7.46 0.09
N THR A 6 7.42 8.78 -0.12
CA THR A 6 8.31 9.68 0.64
C THR A 6 7.81 9.88 2.07
N LEU A 7 6.51 10.12 2.23
CA LEU A 7 5.88 10.26 3.55
C LEU A 7 6.01 8.96 4.36
N ILE A 8 5.71 7.82 3.76
CA ILE A 8 5.80 6.50 4.39
C ILE A 8 7.22 6.21 4.88
N ARG A 9 8.24 6.48 4.06
CA ARG A 9 9.64 6.33 4.48
C ARG A 9 10.00 7.24 5.64
N SER A 10 9.53 8.50 5.61
CA SER A 10 9.78 9.44 6.71
C SER A 10 9.16 8.98 8.04
N ILE A 11 7.94 8.43 7.99
CA ILE A 11 7.26 7.86 9.16
C ILE A 11 8.04 6.65 9.66
N ALA A 12 8.44 5.73 8.78
CA ALA A 12 9.21 4.57 9.17
C ALA A 12 10.54 4.94 9.86
N ILE A 13 11.25 5.96 9.35
CA ILE A 13 12.48 6.45 9.96
C ILE A 13 12.22 7.10 11.31
N SER A 14 11.23 8.00 11.39
CA SER A 14 10.83 8.70 12.62
C SER A 14 10.48 7.72 13.74
N ASP A 15 9.67 6.71 13.40
CA ASP A 15 9.08 5.79 14.37
C ASP A 15 9.98 4.57 14.62
N GLN A 16 11.20 4.56 14.06
CA GLN A 16 12.13 3.42 14.07
C GLN A 16 11.45 2.10 13.67
N ALA A 17 10.55 2.19 12.70
CA ALA A 17 9.69 1.11 12.27
C ALA A 17 10.26 0.37 11.06
N ILE A 18 9.96 -0.92 10.98
CA ILE A 18 10.28 -1.74 9.81
C ILE A 18 9.30 -1.38 8.70
N LEU A 19 9.82 -0.87 7.58
CA LEU A 19 9.01 -0.58 6.38
C LEU A 19 8.87 -1.85 5.52
N ILE A 20 7.63 -2.22 5.22
CA ILE A 20 7.30 -3.30 4.28
C ILE A 20 6.48 -2.69 3.14
N SER A 21 7.05 -2.69 1.93
CA SER A 21 6.41 -2.13 0.72
C SER A 21 5.99 -3.22 -0.25
N GLU A 22 4.69 -3.28 -0.55
CA GLU A 22 4.13 -4.26 -1.47
C GLU A 22 4.80 -4.17 -2.84
N ASP A 23 4.93 -2.96 -3.38
CA ASP A 23 5.56 -2.71 -4.68
C ASP A 23 7.00 -3.21 -4.72
N GLN A 24 7.78 -2.99 -3.65
CA GLN A 24 9.15 -3.48 -3.56
C GLN A 24 9.20 -5.01 -3.60
N TRP A 25 8.34 -5.68 -2.82
CA TRP A 25 8.29 -7.14 -2.76
C TRP A 25 7.81 -7.73 -4.09
N LEU A 26 6.73 -7.21 -4.66
CA LEU A 26 6.19 -7.66 -5.94
C LEU A 26 7.17 -7.44 -7.09
N LYS A 27 7.85 -6.28 -7.13
CA LYS A 27 8.90 -6.02 -8.11
C LYS A 27 10.09 -6.96 -7.93
N SER A 28 10.44 -7.36 -6.70
CA SER A 28 11.57 -8.24 -6.47
C SER A 28 11.24 -9.70 -6.79
N LEU A 29 10.02 -10.15 -6.49
CA LEU A 29 9.60 -11.55 -6.61
C LEU A 29 8.99 -11.89 -7.97
N TYR A 30 8.31 -10.93 -8.61
CA TYR A 30 7.42 -11.17 -9.75
C TYR A 30 7.60 -10.15 -10.89
N ASN A 31 8.80 -9.58 -11.04
CA ASN A 31 9.07 -8.52 -12.01
C ASN A 31 8.69 -8.91 -13.45
N ALA A 32 8.95 -10.16 -13.84
CA ALA A 32 8.71 -10.63 -15.19
C ALA A 32 7.25 -11.10 -15.40
N GLU A 33 6.59 -11.48 -14.31
CA GLU A 33 5.26 -12.08 -14.28
C GLU A 33 4.14 -11.04 -14.18
N ILE A 34 4.40 -9.88 -13.57
CA ILE A 34 3.41 -8.80 -13.47
C ILE A 34 3.37 -8.04 -14.80
N GLN A 35 2.55 -8.54 -15.71
CA GLN A 35 2.31 -7.97 -17.04
C GLN A 35 0.88 -7.47 -17.23
N SER A 36 -0.01 -7.68 -16.24
CA SER A 36 -1.38 -7.18 -16.22
C SER A 36 -1.82 -6.79 -14.80
N ILE A 37 -2.91 -6.01 -14.69
CA ILE A 37 -3.54 -5.67 -13.40
C ILE A 37 -4.07 -6.94 -12.72
N THR A 38 -4.55 -7.90 -13.50
CA THR A 38 -4.98 -9.21 -13.01
C THR A 38 -3.81 -9.95 -12.37
N ASN A 39 -2.63 -9.94 -13.00
CA ASN A 39 -1.41 -10.55 -12.47
C ASN A 39 -1.03 -9.86 -11.16
N TYR A 40 -1.00 -8.52 -11.14
CA TYR A 40 -0.73 -7.75 -9.92
C TYR A 40 -1.70 -8.12 -8.79
N SER A 41 -3.00 -8.18 -9.06
CA SER A 41 -4.02 -8.54 -8.06
C SER A 41 -3.79 -9.96 -7.50
N GLN A 42 -3.52 -10.93 -8.37
CA GLN A 42 -3.23 -12.30 -7.99
C GLN A 42 -1.98 -12.41 -7.11
N TYR A 43 -0.88 -11.78 -7.53
CA TYR A 43 0.38 -11.85 -6.79
C TYR A 43 0.34 -11.01 -5.49
N SER A 44 -0.38 -9.89 -5.48
CA SER A 44 -0.69 -9.13 -4.25
C SER A 44 -1.45 -10.00 -3.24
N LEU A 45 -2.46 -10.75 -3.67
CA LEU A 45 -3.19 -11.68 -2.78
C LEU A 45 -2.26 -12.76 -2.22
N ARG A 46 -1.38 -13.32 -3.05
CA ARG A 46 -0.40 -14.33 -2.63
C ARG A 46 0.61 -13.76 -1.63
N LEU A 47 1.08 -12.53 -1.82
CA LEU A 47 1.98 -11.87 -0.88
C LEU A 47 1.27 -11.58 0.45
N ARG A 48 0.03 -11.05 0.40
CA ARG A 48 -0.77 -10.75 1.59
C ARG A 48 -1.10 -11.97 2.45
N SER A 49 -1.24 -13.15 1.85
CA SER A 49 -1.55 -14.38 2.59
C SER A 49 -0.42 -14.80 3.54
N ILE A 50 0.84 -14.51 3.22
CA ILE A 50 1.99 -14.76 4.10
C ILE A 50 2.35 -13.55 4.97
N MET A 51 2.05 -12.34 4.51
CA MET A 51 2.54 -11.13 5.17
C MET A 51 1.85 -10.89 6.52
N LYS A 52 0.59 -11.28 6.67
CA LYS A 52 -0.16 -11.13 7.93
C LYS A 52 0.57 -11.77 9.11
N SER A 53 0.91 -13.05 9.01
CA SER A 53 1.56 -13.78 10.12
C SER A 53 2.97 -13.24 10.37
N HIS A 54 3.71 -12.89 9.32
CA HIS A 54 5.05 -12.32 9.47
C HIS A 54 5.04 -10.98 10.22
N VAL A 55 4.11 -10.09 9.87
CA VAL A 55 3.93 -8.79 10.55
C VAL A 55 3.53 -8.99 11.99
N GLN A 56 2.59 -9.91 12.27
CA GLN A 56 2.20 -10.21 13.65
C GLN A 56 3.40 -10.68 14.48
N GLU A 57 4.28 -11.54 13.95
CA GLU A 57 5.48 -11.99 14.65
C GLU A 57 6.49 -10.85 14.93
N ILE A 58 6.62 -9.90 14.02
CA ILE A 58 7.45 -8.71 14.23
C ILE A 58 6.89 -7.84 15.36
N LEU A 59 5.57 -7.59 15.33
CA LEU A 59 4.86 -6.79 16.34
C LEU A 59 4.93 -7.44 17.73
N LYS A 60 4.77 -8.77 17.82
CA LYS A 60 4.92 -9.52 19.09
C LYS A 60 6.29 -9.35 19.75
N ARG A 61 7.33 -9.10 18.94
CA ARG A 61 8.70 -8.85 19.42
C ARG A 61 8.94 -7.40 19.83
N GLY A 62 7.89 -6.56 19.83
CA GLY A 62 7.96 -5.16 20.26
C GLY A 62 8.46 -4.18 19.21
N ASN A 63 8.56 -4.61 17.93
CA ASN A 63 8.97 -3.73 16.85
C ASN A 63 7.76 -3.03 16.23
N SER A 64 7.93 -1.78 15.80
CA SER A 64 6.96 -1.07 14.99
C SER A 64 7.06 -1.47 13.51
N VAL A 65 5.92 -1.51 12.81
CA VAL A 65 5.86 -1.82 11.36
C VAL A 65 5.06 -0.75 10.64
N VAL A 66 5.62 -0.25 9.53
CA VAL A 66 4.90 0.56 8.56
C VAL A 66 4.65 -0.29 7.32
N MET A 67 3.39 -0.41 6.93
CA MET A 67 2.96 -1.20 5.78
C MET A 67 2.52 -0.29 4.64
N ASP A 68 3.26 -0.33 3.55
CA ASP A 68 2.98 0.36 2.30
C ASP A 68 2.28 -0.62 1.34
N PHE A 69 0.98 -0.84 1.61
CA PHE A 69 0.09 -1.71 0.84
C PHE A 69 -1.20 -0.94 0.51
N PRO A 70 -1.85 -1.22 -0.63
CA PRO A 70 -3.09 -0.56 -1.00
C PRO A 70 -4.22 -0.85 -0.01
N ALA A 71 -4.94 0.19 0.39
CA ALA A 71 -6.09 0.13 1.31
C ALA A 71 -7.38 0.70 0.66
N ASN A 72 -7.49 0.58 -0.66
CA ASN A 72 -8.52 1.21 -1.48
C ASN A 72 -9.88 0.50 -1.34
N THR A 73 -9.87 -0.83 -1.23
CA THR A 73 -11.10 -1.64 -1.12
C THR A 73 -11.43 -2.00 0.33
N ILE A 74 -12.67 -2.44 0.55
CA ILE A 74 -13.14 -2.89 1.87
C ILE A 74 -12.38 -4.15 2.30
N GLU A 75 -12.13 -5.06 1.36
CA GLU A 75 -11.41 -6.32 1.58
C GLU A 75 -9.96 -6.05 2.00
N GLN A 76 -9.30 -5.08 1.37
CA GLN A 76 -7.96 -4.65 1.75
C GLN A 76 -7.92 -4.07 3.18
N ARG A 77 -8.89 -3.21 3.53
CA ARG A 77 -8.98 -2.65 4.88
C ARG A 77 -9.33 -3.69 5.95
N ASN A 78 -10.21 -4.64 5.62
CA ASN A 78 -10.50 -5.78 6.50
C ASN A 78 -9.24 -6.62 6.73
N TRP A 79 -8.45 -6.88 5.69
CA TRP A 79 -7.18 -7.59 5.84
C TRP A 79 -6.21 -6.87 6.78
N PHE A 80 -6.08 -5.54 6.66
CA PHE A 80 -5.31 -4.75 7.63
C PHE A 80 -5.85 -4.86 9.06
N ARG A 81 -7.18 -4.80 9.22
CA ARG A 81 -7.84 -4.97 10.51
C ARG A 81 -7.46 -6.28 11.17
N ASP A 82 -7.51 -7.36 10.41
CA ASP A 82 -7.24 -8.70 10.93
C ASP A 82 -5.78 -8.86 11.42
N ILE A 83 -4.82 -8.05 10.93
CA ILE A 83 -3.44 -8.08 11.43
C ILE A 83 -3.39 -7.65 12.91
N TYR A 84 -4.05 -6.54 13.26
CA TYR A 84 -3.95 -5.95 14.59
C TYR A 84 -5.05 -6.40 15.55
N SER A 85 -6.27 -6.68 15.07
CA SER A 85 -7.41 -6.96 15.94
C SER A 85 -7.30 -8.29 16.68
N GLU A 86 -6.65 -9.29 16.08
CA GLU A 86 -6.49 -10.63 16.66
C GLU A 86 -5.61 -10.64 17.92
N ASN A 87 -4.68 -9.69 18.03
CA ASN A 87 -3.72 -9.62 19.14
C ASN A 87 -3.77 -8.28 19.88
N GLY A 88 -4.74 -7.41 19.55
CA GLY A 88 -4.91 -6.10 20.18
C GLY A 88 -3.75 -5.13 19.93
N PHE A 89 -3.04 -5.23 18.80
CA PHE A 89 -1.92 -4.33 18.53
C PHE A 89 -2.42 -2.88 18.32
N PRO A 90 -1.74 -1.88 18.91
CA PRO A 90 -1.97 -0.48 18.56
C PRO A 90 -1.76 -0.28 17.05
N HIS A 91 -2.63 0.50 16.43
CA HIS A 91 -2.58 0.73 14.99
C HIS A 91 -2.97 2.17 14.66
N LYS A 92 -2.45 2.66 13.54
CA LYS A 92 -2.82 3.95 12.96
C LYS A 92 -2.93 3.79 11.45
N LEU A 93 -4.09 4.13 10.89
CA LEU A 93 -4.27 4.22 9.44
C LEU A 93 -4.04 5.68 9.02
N ASN A 94 -3.01 5.92 8.22
CA ASN A 94 -2.77 7.23 7.64
C ASN A 94 -3.55 7.33 6.32
N TYR A 95 -4.51 8.24 6.25
CA TYR A 95 -5.22 8.55 5.01
C TYR A 95 -4.58 9.77 4.34
N LEU A 96 -4.15 9.61 3.09
CA LEU A 96 -3.61 10.70 2.30
C LEU A 96 -4.68 11.22 1.35
N GLU A 97 -5.18 12.43 1.63
CA GLU A 97 -6.11 13.12 0.73
C GLU A 97 -5.32 13.91 -0.30
N VAL A 98 -5.18 13.35 -1.51
CA VAL A 98 -4.53 14.00 -2.65
C VAL A 98 -5.50 14.12 -3.81
N SER A 99 -5.49 15.28 -4.47
CA SER A 99 -6.34 15.51 -5.64
C SER A 99 -5.93 14.60 -6.80
N GLU A 100 -6.90 14.15 -7.57
CA GLU A 100 -6.68 13.36 -8.79
C GLU A 100 -5.73 14.07 -9.76
N ALA A 101 -5.91 15.38 -9.98
CA ALA A 101 -5.05 16.18 -10.84
C ALA A 101 -3.58 16.10 -10.40
N TRP A 102 -3.32 16.17 -9.10
CA TRP A 102 -1.98 16.03 -8.55
C TRP A 102 -1.41 14.63 -8.78
N CYS A 103 -2.22 13.58 -8.57
CA CYS A 103 -1.79 12.20 -8.78
C CYS A 103 -1.41 11.93 -10.25
N LEU A 104 -2.19 12.45 -11.19
CA LEU A 104 -1.91 12.34 -12.63
C LEU A 104 -0.61 13.05 -13.02
N VAL A 105 -0.35 14.25 -12.48
CA VAL A 105 0.95 14.95 -12.68
C VAL A 105 2.11 14.09 -12.19
N GLN A 106 2.00 13.50 -11.00
CA GLN A 106 3.07 12.67 -10.43
C GLN A 106 3.29 11.36 -11.19
N ILE A 107 2.24 10.78 -11.76
CA ILE A 107 2.34 9.62 -12.65
C ILE A 107 3.11 10.03 -13.91
N ASN A 108 2.78 11.18 -14.50
CA ASN A 108 3.43 11.66 -15.71
C ASN A 108 4.92 11.97 -15.49
N ASN A 109 5.26 12.62 -14.38
CA ASN A 109 6.66 12.91 -14.04
C ASN A 109 7.48 11.61 -13.91
N ARG A 110 6.97 10.60 -13.17
CA ARG A 110 7.63 9.30 -13.04
C ARG A 110 7.84 8.58 -14.37
N ARG A 111 6.90 8.72 -15.32
CA ARG A 111 7.04 8.15 -16.67
C ARG A 111 8.19 8.78 -17.45
N GLN A 112 8.36 10.09 -17.32
CA GLN A 112 9.46 10.80 -17.98
C GLN A 112 10.81 10.40 -17.39
N ASP A 113 10.89 10.29 -16.06
CA ASP A 113 12.14 9.94 -15.36
C ASP A 113 12.53 8.47 -15.49
N ASN A 114 11.55 7.57 -15.68
CA ASN A 114 11.80 6.13 -15.77
C ASN A 114 10.93 5.44 -16.83
N PRO A 115 11.24 5.66 -18.13
CA PRO A 115 10.46 5.10 -19.24
C PRO A 115 10.50 3.56 -19.31
N LYS A 116 11.37 2.87 -18.56
CA LYS A 116 11.42 1.40 -18.51
C LYS A 116 10.53 0.78 -17.42
N SER A 117 9.98 1.60 -16.50
CA SER A 117 9.09 1.14 -15.41
C SER A 117 7.64 0.90 -15.86
N LEU A 118 7.39 0.80 -17.16
CA LEU A 118 6.11 1.08 -17.82
C LEU A 118 5.02 -0.01 -17.71
N HIS A 119 5.04 -0.90 -16.71
CA HIS A 119 4.04 -1.97 -16.70
C HIS A 119 2.66 -1.52 -16.18
N PHE A 120 2.52 -0.55 -15.25
CA PHE A 120 1.20 -0.19 -14.66
C PHE A 120 0.96 1.29 -14.29
N ASP A 121 1.82 2.23 -14.65
CA ASP A 121 1.71 3.62 -14.16
C ASP A 121 1.02 4.56 -15.18
N GLY A 122 -0.22 4.28 -15.63
CA GLY A 122 -0.94 5.14 -16.60
C GLY A 122 -2.19 5.80 -16.06
N ALA A 123 -2.65 6.88 -16.71
CA ALA A 123 -3.93 7.52 -16.37
C ALA A 123 -5.08 6.50 -16.39
N GLU A 124 -5.10 5.60 -17.38
CA GLU A 124 -6.10 4.52 -17.47
C GLU A 124 -6.04 3.57 -16.25
N VAL A 125 -4.84 3.13 -15.85
CA VAL A 125 -4.66 2.27 -14.67
C VAL A 125 -5.03 3.02 -13.39
N PHE A 126 -4.66 4.30 -13.29
CA PHE A 126 -5.05 5.17 -12.18
C PHE A 126 -6.57 5.22 -12.05
N HIS A 127 -7.29 5.50 -13.15
CA HIS A 127 -8.75 5.53 -13.14
C HIS A 127 -9.36 4.15 -12.82
N LEU A 128 -8.75 3.04 -13.25
CA LEU A 128 -9.21 1.71 -12.88
C LEU A 128 -9.07 1.46 -11.38
N ILE A 129 -7.94 1.84 -10.78
CA ILE A 129 -7.69 1.70 -9.34
C ILE A 129 -8.61 2.61 -8.53
N THR A 130 -8.80 3.87 -8.93
CA THR A 130 -9.67 4.81 -8.22
C THR A 130 -11.15 4.47 -8.32
N ARG A 131 -11.60 3.74 -9.35
CA ARG A 131 -12.98 3.18 -9.39
C ARG A 131 -13.27 2.21 -8.23
N HIS A 132 -12.24 1.50 -7.75
CA HIS A 132 -12.36 0.60 -6.61
C HIS A 132 -12.16 1.32 -5.27
N PHE A 133 -11.72 2.58 -5.29
CA PHE A 133 -11.58 3.39 -4.10
C PHE A 133 -12.95 3.73 -3.54
N ARG A 134 -13.27 3.12 -2.39
CA ARG A 134 -14.50 3.44 -1.64
C ARG A 134 -14.10 4.20 -0.39
N THR A 135 -14.29 5.52 -0.42
CA THR A 135 -14.19 6.35 0.78
C THR A 135 -15.23 5.87 1.78
N GLN A 136 -14.80 5.27 2.89
CA GLN A 136 -15.67 5.18 4.05
C GLN A 136 -15.59 6.54 4.74
N LYS A 137 -16.73 7.23 4.87
CA LYS A 137 -16.89 8.26 5.92
C LYS A 137 -16.65 7.53 7.24
N ILE A 138 -15.44 7.60 7.78
CA ILE A 138 -15.17 7.07 9.11
C ILE A 138 -15.80 8.04 10.11
N MET A 139 -16.88 7.61 10.76
CA MET A 139 -17.33 8.16 12.02
C MET A 139 -16.17 8.01 13.02
N LYS A 140 -15.71 9.13 13.57
CA LYS A 140 -14.73 9.17 14.66
C LYS A 140 -15.22 8.28 15.80
N ALA A 141 -14.49 7.21 16.10
CA ALA A 141 -14.34 6.75 17.46
C ALA A 141 -13.02 7.35 17.96
N LEU A 142 -13.12 8.44 18.71
CA LEU A 142 -12.05 8.89 19.57
C LEU A 142 -12.42 8.42 20.98
N ASN A 143 -11.42 7.95 21.71
CA ASN A 143 -11.50 7.86 23.18
C ASN A 143 -11.69 9.26 23.77
#